data_AF-A0A2R7RXH4-F1
#
_entry.id   AF-A0A2R7RXH4-F1
#
_cell.length_a   1.000
_cell.length_b   1.000
_cell.length_c   1.000
_cell.angle_alpha   90.00
_cell.angle_beta   90.00
_cell.angle_gamma   90.00
#
_symmetry.space_group_name_H-M   'P 1'
#
loop_
_entity.id
_entity.type
_entity.pdbx_description
1 polymer ?
#
loop_
_entity_poly.entity_id
_entity_poly.type
_entity_poly.pdbx_seq_one_letter_code
_entity_poly.pdbx_strand_id
1 'polypeptide(L)'
;MRALVKPFAGLRLLDLNLRPGTDTAGGAAESLMLADWVKVNDEELARLADWFDARHADEPARVAALMARFALQRLVLTCGAEGWRFYGPGGALLSQGPGVAQPALVDTVGAGDAFTAMLLAGLALQRELPATLALANRYAAFICGVRGPL
;
A
#
# COMPACT_ATOMS: atom_id res chain seq x y z
N MET A 1 14.23 -2.98 17.46
CA MET A 1 13.87 -3.06 16.03
C MET A 1 14.78 -2.20 15.13
N ARG A 2 14.95 -0.88 15.39
CA ARG A 2 15.79 0.03 14.56
C ARG A 2 17.22 -0.45 14.26
N ALA A 3 17.88 -1.14 15.19
CA ALA A 3 19.27 -1.61 15.02
C ALA A 3 19.43 -2.81 14.05
N LEU A 4 18.35 -3.56 13.78
CA LEU A 4 18.39 -4.76 12.93
C LEU A 4 17.85 -4.52 11.51
N VAL A 5 17.06 -3.47 11.29
CA VAL A 5 16.44 -3.18 9.98
C VAL A 5 17.35 -2.33 9.08
N LYS A 6 18.20 -1.47 9.66
CA LYS A 6 19.11 -0.59 8.88
C LYS A 6 20.26 -1.27 8.12
N PRO A 7 20.81 -2.44 8.53
CA PRO A 7 21.83 -3.13 7.74
C PRO A 7 21.25 -4.09 6.67
N PHE A 8 19.94 -4.12 6.46
CA PHE A 8 19.34 -5.00 5.44
C PHE A 8 19.57 -4.43 4.03
N ALA A 9 20.25 -5.18 3.17
CA ALA A 9 20.57 -4.78 1.80
C ALA A 9 19.41 -5.01 0.80
N GLY A 10 18.32 -5.66 1.24
CA GLY A 10 17.15 -5.92 0.39
C GLY A 10 16.07 -4.84 0.51
N LEU A 11 15.08 -4.92 -0.39
CA LEU A 11 13.93 -4.03 -0.38
C LEU A 11 13.07 -4.20 0.87
N ARG A 12 12.72 -3.10 1.52
CA ARG A 12 11.79 -3.08 2.67
C ARG A 12 10.43 -2.56 2.23
N LEU A 13 9.48 -3.48 2.10
CA LEU A 13 8.09 -3.14 1.80
C LEU A 13 7.27 -3.15 3.09
N LEU A 14 6.59 -2.04 3.36
CA LEU A 14 5.64 -1.88 4.45
C LEU A 14 4.21 -1.99 3.92
N ASP A 15 3.47 -2.99 4.38
CA ASP A 15 2.01 -2.94 4.34
C ASP A 15 1.54 -2.25 5.63
N LEU A 16 0.98 -1.05 5.52
CA LEU A 16 0.74 -0.22 6.70
C LEU A 16 -0.33 -0.83 7.63
N ASN A 17 -1.43 -1.31 7.05
CA ASN A 17 -2.50 -2.08 7.69
C ASN A 17 -2.90 -1.54 9.08
N LEU A 18 -3.29 -0.27 9.16
CA LEU A 18 -3.64 0.39 10.41
C LEU A 18 -4.90 -0.24 11.03
N ARG A 19 -4.84 -0.55 12.33
CA ARG A 19 -6.00 -1.06 13.08
C ARG A 19 -6.44 -0.09 14.18
N PRO A 20 -7.75 0.24 14.25
CA PRO A 20 -8.29 1.12 15.28
C PRO A 20 -7.86 0.72 16.69
N GLY A 21 -7.41 1.71 17.47
CA GLY A 21 -7.02 1.53 18.87
C GLY A 21 -5.54 1.18 19.08
N THR A 22 -4.82 0.84 18.01
CA THR A 22 -3.35 0.62 18.04
C THR A 22 -2.60 1.58 17.12
N ASP A 23 -3.34 2.33 16.31
CA ASP A 23 -2.86 3.17 15.23
C ASP A 23 -2.53 4.60 15.72
N THR A 24 -1.24 4.83 15.96
CA THR A 24 -0.71 6.12 16.39
C THR A 24 0.15 6.77 15.33
N ALA A 25 0.16 8.11 15.28
CA ALA A 25 1.06 8.86 14.40
C ALA A 25 2.54 8.52 14.67
N GLY A 26 2.92 8.32 15.93
CA GLY A 26 4.29 7.91 16.29
C GLY A 26 4.68 6.56 15.67
N GLY A 27 3.85 5.54 15.84
CA GLY A 27 4.12 4.19 15.30
C GLY A 27 4.13 4.14 13.77
N ALA A 28 3.21 4.88 13.13
CA ALA A 28 3.18 5.01 11.68
C ALA A 28 4.45 5.70 11.15
N ALA A 29 4.86 6.81 11.77
CA ALA A 29 6.07 7.53 11.39
C ALA A 29 7.33 6.65 11.53
N GLU A 30 7.44 5.91 12.63
CA GLU A 30 8.59 5.00 12.84
C GLU A 30 8.66 3.90 11.78
N SER A 31 7.51 3.34 11.41
CA SER A 31 7.43 2.29 10.39
C SER A 31 7.77 2.84 9.00
N LEU A 32 7.19 4.00 8.64
CA LEU A 32 7.44 4.67 7.36
C LEU A 32 8.91 5.07 7.18
N MET A 33 9.57 5.55 8.25
CA MET A 33 11.01 5.88 8.22
C MET A 33 11.92 4.68 7.96
N LEU A 34 11.43 3.45 8.12
CA LEU A 34 12.18 2.22 7.90
C LEU A 34 11.87 1.57 6.55
N ALA A 35 10.86 2.05 5.83
CA ALA A 35 10.40 1.46 4.57
C ALA A 35 11.08 2.09 3.35
N ASP A 36 11.29 1.29 2.32
CA ASP A 36 11.63 1.78 0.97
C ASP A 36 10.35 1.98 0.15
N TRP A 37 9.42 1.03 0.26
CA TRP A 37 8.13 1.02 -0.40
C TRP A 37 7.03 0.92 0.64
N VAL A 38 5.90 1.59 0.40
CA VAL A 38 4.72 1.45 1.23
C VAL A 38 3.50 1.07 0.38
N LYS A 39 2.66 0.18 0.91
CA LYS A 39 1.30 -0.02 0.47
C LYS A 39 0.34 0.57 1.50
N VAL A 40 -0.62 1.35 1.01
CA VAL A 40 -1.73 1.91 1.79
C VAL A 40 -3.03 1.77 1.02
N ASN A 41 -4.16 1.75 1.73
CA ASN A 41 -5.45 2.05 1.14
C ASN A 41 -5.76 3.57 1.19
N ASP A 42 -6.91 3.96 0.63
CA ASP A 42 -7.40 5.34 0.60
C ASP A 42 -7.71 5.92 1.99
N GLU A 43 -8.29 5.13 2.89
CA GLU A 43 -8.56 5.53 4.28
C GLU A 43 -7.25 5.78 5.06
N GLU A 44 -6.26 4.89 4.90
CA GLU A 44 -4.94 5.00 5.50
C GLU A 44 -4.18 6.20 4.95
N LEU A 45 -4.24 6.45 3.64
CA LEU A 45 -3.64 7.63 3.03
C LEU A 45 -4.27 8.91 3.59
N ALA A 46 -5.59 8.96 3.73
CA ALA A 46 -6.28 10.09 4.34
C ALA A 46 -5.81 10.32 5.78
N ARG A 47 -5.72 9.24 6.57
CA ARG A 47 -5.26 9.31 7.96
C ARG A 47 -3.80 9.74 8.10
N LEU A 48 -2.93 9.28 7.21
CA LEU A 48 -1.54 9.74 7.15
C LEU A 48 -1.45 11.23 6.77
N ALA A 49 -2.30 11.69 5.84
CA ALA A 49 -2.39 13.10 5.50
C ALA A 49 -2.85 13.93 6.71
N ASP A 50 -3.87 13.49 7.45
CA ASP A 50 -4.32 14.17 8.66
C ASP A 50 -3.21 14.29 9.72
N TRP A 51 -2.38 13.26 9.86
CA TRP A 51 -1.28 13.26 10.83
C TRP A 51 -0.05 14.06 10.40
N PHE A 52 0.28 14.06 9.11
CA PHE A 52 1.60 14.50 8.65
C PHE A 52 1.57 15.59 7.60
N ASP A 53 0.48 15.75 6.85
CA ASP A 53 0.33 16.81 5.86
C ASP A 53 -1.14 17.12 5.48
N ALA A 54 -1.86 17.80 6.38
CA ALA A 54 -3.26 18.16 6.20
C ALA A 54 -3.50 19.31 5.19
N ARG A 55 -2.45 19.77 4.49
CA ARG A 55 -2.50 20.96 3.62
C ARG A 55 -2.97 20.64 2.20
N HIS A 56 -2.92 19.38 1.80
CA HIS A 56 -3.21 18.95 0.43
C HIS A 56 -4.58 18.27 0.35
N ALA A 57 -5.42 18.73 -0.58
CA ALA A 57 -6.74 18.16 -0.82
C ALA A 57 -6.70 17.03 -1.87
N ASP A 58 -5.81 17.13 -2.85
CA ASP A 58 -5.69 16.15 -3.93
C ASP A 58 -4.78 14.98 -3.56
N GLU A 59 -5.15 13.79 -4.03
CA GLU A 59 -4.43 12.54 -3.78
C GLU A 59 -2.97 12.57 -4.27
N PRO A 60 -2.66 13.03 -5.51
CA PRO A 60 -1.26 13.10 -5.97
C PRO A 60 -0.37 13.97 -5.07
N ALA A 61 -0.84 15.14 -4.63
CA ALA A 61 -0.07 16.00 -3.73
C ALA A 61 0.11 15.38 -2.34
N ARG A 62 -0.92 14.72 -1.79
CA ARG A 62 -0.80 13.96 -0.53
C ARG A 62 0.27 12.87 -0.64
N VAL A 63 0.26 12.11 -1.73
CA VAL A 63 1.24 11.06 -1.99
C VAL A 63 2.65 11.66 -2.13
N ALA A 64 2.81 12.73 -2.92
CA ALA A 64 4.11 13.37 -3.10
C ALA A 64 4.68 13.90 -1.78
N ALA A 65 3.86 14.57 -0.96
CA ALA A 65 4.25 15.08 0.34
C ALA A 65 4.67 13.97 1.31
N LEU A 66 3.88 12.89 1.39
CA LEU A 66 4.18 11.74 2.23
C LEU A 66 5.49 11.05 1.81
N MET A 67 5.66 10.80 0.50
CA MET A 67 6.87 10.18 -0.04
C MET A 67 8.10 11.03 0.21
N ALA A 68 8.01 12.36 0.04
CA ALA A 68 9.10 13.28 0.33
C ALA A 68 9.45 13.30 1.82
N ARG A 69 8.45 13.35 2.70
CA ARG A 69 8.64 13.38 4.16
C ARG A 69 9.37 12.16 4.71
N PHE A 70 9.04 10.98 4.19
CA PHE A 70 9.58 9.70 4.69
C PHE A 70 10.64 9.08 3.77
N ALA A 71 11.09 9.81 2.74
CA ALA A 71 12.06 9.36 1.75
C ALA A 71 11.69 8.02 1.08
N LEU A 72 10.40 7.81 0.84
CA LEU A 72 9.88 6.60 0.20
C LEU A 72 10.23 6.58 -1.29
N GLN A 73 10.66 5.43 -1.78
CA GLN A 73 11.00 5.23 -3.19
C GLN A 73 9.76 4.98 -4.05
N ARG A 74 8.77 4.26 -3.50
CA ARG A 74 7.50 3.93 -4.17
C ARG A 74 6.34 3.90 -3.19
N LEU A 75 5.15 4.18 -3.70
CA LEU A 75 3.89 4.01 -2.98
C LEU A 75 2.90 3.24 -3.85
N VAL A 76 2.27 2.21 -3.29
CA VAL A 76 1.14 1.49 -3.88
C VAL A 76 -0.11 1.91 -3.12
N LEU A 77 -1.09 2.45 -3.85
CA LEU A 77 -2.37 2.84 -3.31
C LEU A 77 -3.45 1.89 -3.82
N THR A 78 -4.22 1.31 -2.91
CA THR A 78 -5.39 0.48 -3.24
C THR A 78 -6.68 1.22 -2.86
N CYS A 79 -7.64 1.31 -3.78
CA CYS A 79 -8.89 2.07 -3.61
C CYS A 79 -10.13 1.19 -3.83
N GLY A 80 -10.06 -0.11 -3.49
CA GLY A 80 -11.18 -1.04 -3.65
C GLY A 80 -11.75 -1.05 -5.08
N ALA A 81 -13.01 -0.64 -5.22
CA ALA A 81 -13.71 -0.58 -6.50
C ALA A 81 -13.11 0.46 -7.49
N GLU A 82 -12.42 1.47 -6.99
CA GLU A 82 -11.72 2.49 -7.80
C GLU A 82 -10.34 2.00 -8.29
N GLY A 83 -9.91 0.80 -7.87
CA GLY A 83 -8.73 0.14 -8.39
C GLY A 83 -7.46 0.42 -7.61
N TRP A 84 -6.37 0.66 -8.32
CA TRP A 84 -5.05 0.82 -7.74
C TRP A 84 -4.19 1.81 -8.51
N ARG A 85 -3.24 2.41 -7.80
CA ARG A 85 -2.27 3.37 -8.35
C ARG A 85 -0.88 3.07 -7.82
N PHE A 86 0.11 3.28 -8.67
CA PHE A 86 1.51 3.06 -8.36
C PHE A 86 2.32 4.32 -8.62
N TYR A 87 2.95 4.82 -7.56
CA TYR A 87 3.69 6.06 -7.57
C TYR A 87 5.20 5.83 -7.48
N GLY A 88 5.91 6.59 -8.29
CA GLY A 88 7.35 6.69 -8.40
C GLY A 88 7.94 7.80 -7.52
N PRO A 89 9.27 8.02 -7.63
CA PRO A 89 9.95 9.10 -6.92
C PRO A 89 9.27 10.45 -7.17
N GLY A 90 9.17 11.26 -6.11
CA GLY A 90 8.51 12.58 -6.19
C GLY A 90 6.98 12.53 -6.34
N GLY A 91 6.35 11.35 -6.15
CA GLY A 91 4.89 11.20 -6.29
C GLY A 91 4.41 11.12 -7.74
N ALA A 92 5.29 10.81 -8.69
CA ALA A 92 4.90 10.64 -10.09
C ALA A 92 4.03 9.38 -10.26
N LEU A 93 2.82 9.51 -10.82
CA LEU A 93 1.99 8.35 -11.14
C LEU A 93 2.62 7.55 -12.30
N LEU A 94 3.10 6.33 -12.01
CA LEU A 94 3.76 5.46 -12.98
C LEU A 94 2.80 4.48 -13.65
N SER A 95 1.78 4.02 -12.91
CA SER A 95 0.78 3.09 -13.43
C SER A 95 -0.48 3.14 -12.58
N GLN A 96 -1.61 2.77 -13.19
CA GLN A 96 -2.89 2.61 -12.51
C GLN A 96 -3.73 1.56 -13.24
N GLY A 97 -4.69 0.98 -12.53
CA GLY A 97 -5.64 0.04 -13.11
C GLY A 97 -7.00 0.11 -12.42
N PRO A 98 -8.06 -0.34 -13.10
CA PRO A 98 -9.41 -0.30 -12.56
C PRO A 98 -9.58 -1.27 -11.39
N GLY A 99 -10.62 -1.03 -10.58
CA GLY A 99 -11.07 -2.02 -9.60
C GLY A 99 -11.64 -3.26 -10.26
N VAL A 100 -11.68 -4.34 -9.51
CA VAL A 100 -12.23 -5.62 -9.95
C VAL A 100 -13.45 -5.91 -9.10
N ALA A 101 -14.62 -5.92 -9.73
CA ALA A 101 -15.86 -6.25 -9.03
C ALA A 101 -15.85 -7.71 -8.58
N GLN A 102 -16.22 -7.95 -7.32
CA GLN A 102 -16.51 -9.27 -6.79
C GLN A 102 -18.03 -9.40 -6.61
N PRO A 103 -18.75 -10.02 -7.57
CA PRO A 103 -20.22 -10.09 -7.53
C PRO A 103 -20.75 -10.92 -6.35
N ALA A 104 -19.95 -11.83 -5.80
CA ALA A 104 -20.28 -12.61 -4.61
C ALA A 104 -19.40 -12.17 -3.43
N LEU A 105 -19.47 -10.90 -3.04
CA LEU A 105 -18.72 -10.39 -1.90
C LEU A 105 -19.14 -11.13 -0.62
N VAL A 106 -18.20 -11.83 0.00
CA VAL A 106 -18.42 -12.60 1.24
C VAL A 106 -17.74 -11.91 2.41
N ASP A 107 -16.46 -11.59 2.28
CA ASP A 107 -15.62 -11.06 3.35
C ASP A 107 -14.42 -10.32 2.75
N THR A 108 -14.08 -9.12 3.22
CA THR A 108 -12.92 -8.35 2.73
C THR A 108 -11.64 -8.64 3.52
N VAL A 109 -11.74 -9.38 4.63
CA VAL A 109 -10.60 -9.74 5.47
C VAL A 109 -9.58 -10.55 4.66
N GLY A 110 -8.31 -10.14 4.70
CA GLY A 110 -7.21 -10.80 4.00
C GLY A 110 -7.02 -10.36 2.54
N ALA A 111 -7.91 -9.56 1.95
CA ALA A 111 -7.73 -9.06 0.58
C ALA A 111 -6.46 -8.19 0.44
N GLY A 112 -6.19 -7.35 1.45
CA GLY A 112 -4.98 -6.53 1.53
C GLY A 112 -3.70 -7.37 1.63
N ASP A 113 -3.70 -8.40 2.48
CA ASP A 113 -2.57 -9.32 2.64
C ASP A 113 -2.34 -10.14 1.36
N ALA A 114 -3.41 -10.58 0.70
CA ALA A 114 -3.36 -11.28 -0.57
C ALA A 114 -2.76 -10.40 -1.69
N PHE A 115 -3.14 -9.12 -1.74
CA PHE A 115 -2.52 -8.15 -2.65
C PHE A 115 -1.01 -8.07 -2.40
N THR A 116 -0.62 -7.87 -1.14
CA THR A 116 0.79 -7.72 -0.74
C THR A 116 1.60 -8.98 -1.04
N ALA A 117 1.05 -10.17 -0.77
CA ALA A 117 1.69 -11.43 -1.11
C ALA A 117 1.96 -11.57 -2.62
N MET A 118 0.99 -11.21 -3.46
CA MET A 118 1.15 -11.24 -4.92
C MET A 118 2.15 -10.21 -5.42
N LEU A 119 2.19 -9.00 -4.83
CA LEU A 119 3.20 -7.99 -5.14
C LEU A 119 4.61 -8.48 -4.80
N LEU A 120 4.80 -9.05 -3.59
CA LEU A 120 6.08 -9.60 -3.16
C LEU A 120 6.52 -10.78 -4.06
N ALA A 121 5.60 -11.66 -4.45
CA ALA A 121 5.89 -12.75 -5.37
C ALA A 121 6.34 -12.24 -6.75
N GLY A 122 5.65 -11.22 -7.30
CA GLY A 122 6.05 -10.61 -8.58
C GLY A 122 7.42 -9.93 -8.51
N LEU A 123 7.71 -9.22 -7.43
CA LEU A 123 9.03 -8.62 -7.17
C LEU A 123 10.13 -9.68 -7.08
N ALA A 124 9.91 -10.75 -6.32
CA ALA A 124 10.86 -11.85 -6.15
C ALA A 124 11.16 -12.58 -7.47
N LEU A 125 10.14 -12.70 -8.33
CA LEU A 125 10.25 -13.31 -9.66
C LEU A 125 10.68 -12.32 -10.75
N GLN A 126 11.03 -11.08 -10.39
CA GLN A 126 11.43 -10.02 -11.32
C GLN A 126 10.42 -9.80 -12.47
N ARG A 127 9.12 -9.91 -12.14
CA ARG A 127 8.03 -9.67 -13.08
C ARG A 127 7.83 -8.17 -13.29
N GLU A 128 7.24 -7.84 -14.43
CA GLU A 128 6.83 -6.49 -14.76
C GLU A 128 5.79 -5.98 -13.74
N LEU A 129 5.99 -4.76 -13.23
CA LEU A 129 5.27 -4.25 -12.05
C LEU A 129 3.78 -3.97 -12.33
N PRO A 130 3.41 -3.18 -13.35
CA PRO A 130 2.03 -3.03 -13.81
C PRO A 130 1.28 -4.36 -13.93
N ALA A 131 1.86 -5.36 -14.59
CA ALA A 131 1.24 -6.68 -14.70
C ALA A 131 1.09 -7.39 -13.34
N THR A 132 2.10 -7.27 -12.48
CA THR A 132 2.07 -7.79 -11.09
C THR A 132 0.96 -7.14 -10.27
N LEU A 133 0.82 -5.82 -10.32
CA LEU A 133 -0.18 -5.07 -9.56
C LEU A 133 -1.60 -5.35 -10.06
N ALA A 134 -1.79 -5.47 -11.38
CA ALA A 134 -3.06 -5.90 -11.95
C ALA A 134 -3.46 -7.31 -11.50
N LEU A 135 -2.49 -8.24 -11.45
CA LEU A 135 -2.71 -9.59 -10.94
C LEU A 135 -3.01 -9.59 -9.44
N ALA A 136 -2.26 -8.82 -8.65
CA ALA A 136 -2.49 -8.66 -7.21
C ALA A 136 -3.89 -8.11 -6.92
N ASN A 137 -4.34 -7.10 -7.67
CA ASN A 137 -5.68 -6.54 -7.55
C ASN A 137 -6.77 -7.56 -7.85
N ARG A 138 -6.62 -8.32 -8.95
CA ARG A 138 -7.55 -9.40 -9.30
C ARG A 138 -7.60 -10.49 -8.24
N TYR A 139 -6.45 -10.86 -7.69
CA TYR A 139 -6.36 -11.90 -6.67
C TYR A 139 -6.98 -11.43 -5.34
N ALA A 140 -6.74 -10.19 -4.93
CA ALA A 140 -7.39 -9.57 -3.78
C ALA A 140 -8.92 -9.58 -3.93
N ALA A 141 -9.44 -9.17 -5.09
CA ALA A 141 -10.89 -9.22 -5.37
C ALA A 141 -11.45 -10.65 -5.37
N PHE A 142 -10.68 -11.63 -5.86
CA PHE A 142 -11.06 -13.04 -5.77
C PHE A 142 -11.18 -13.51 -4.31
N ILE A 143 -10.21 -13.17 -3.46
CA ILE A 143 -10.21 -13.50 -2.04
C ILE A 143 -11.43 -12.92 -1.33
N CYS A 144 -11.93 -11.76 -1.78
CA CYS A 144 -13.15 -11.18 -1.23
C CYS A 144 -14.41 -12.06 -1.39
N GLY A 145 -14.38 -13.05 -2.28
CA GLY A 145 -15.47 -14.03 -2.49
C GLY A 145 -15.33 -15.31 -1.68
N VAL A 146 -14.29 -15.42 -0.86
CA VAL A 146 -14.02 -16.57 0.03
C VAL A 146 -14.13 -16.07 1.46
N ARG A 147 -14.63 -16.90 2.37
CA ARG A 147 -14.65 -16.56 3.80
C ARG A 147 -13.20 -16.47 4.29
N GLY A 148 -12.83 -15.35 4.91
CA GLY A 148 -11.48 -15.13 5.41
C GLY A 148 -11.10 -16.12 6.53
N PRO A 149 -9.80 -16.24 6.87
CA PRO A 149 -9.38 -16.96 8.05
C PRO A 149 -10.01 -16.33 9.30
N LEU A 150 -10.53 -17.17 10.21
CA LEU A 150 -11.09 -16.78 11.51
C LEU A 150 -10.03 -16.15 12.42
#